data_AF-E4LL36-F1
#
_entry.id   AF-E4LL36-F1
#
_cell.length_a   1.000
_cell.length_b   1.000
_cell.length_c   1.000
_cell.angle_alpha   90.00
_cell.angle_beta   90.00
_cell.angle_gamma   90.00
#
_symmetry.space_group_name_H-M   'P 1'
#
loop_
_entity.id
_entity.type
_entity.pdbx_description
1 polymer ?
#
loop_
_entity_poly.entity_id
_entity_poly.type
_entity_poly.pdbx_seq_one_letter_code
_entity_poly.pdbx_strand_id
1 'polypeptide(L)' 'MEYVEQTRAHLEELEKFAEGAEIIQGTLEHQVEVHIGDDMREIMNVEILVEDDKIIAIRS' A
#
# COMPACT_ATOMS: atom_id res chain seq x y z
N MET A 1 3.85 -23.01 14.00
CA MET A 1 3.97 -22.25 15.26
C MET A 1 4.51 -20.84 15.01
N GLU A 2 5.39 -20.63 14.03
CA GLU A 2 5.95 -19.32 13.65
C GLU A 2 4.93 -18.29 13.10
N TYR A 3 3.98 -18.73 12.24
CA TYR A 3 2.92 -17.85 11.70
C TYR A 3 2.04 -17.20 12.77
N VAL A 4 1.69 -17.94 13.83
CA VAL A 4 0.83 -17.42 14.91
C VAL A 4 1.55 -16.34 15.71
N GLU A 5 2.86 -16.49 15.92
CA GLU A 5 3.65 -15.48 16.62
C GLU A 5 3.88 -14.23 15.76
N GLN A 6 4.10 -14.38 14.45
CA GLN A 6 4.21 -13.25 13.53
C GLN A 6 2.91 -12.45 13.43
N THR A 7 1.76 -13.12 13.30
CA THR A 7 0.46 -12.44 13.28
C THR A 7 0.16 -11.75 14.62
N ARG A 8 0.55 -12.35 15.75
CA ARG A 8 0.35 -11.72 17.06
C ARG A 8 1.21 -10.47 17.25
N ALA A 9 2.48 -10.51 16.82
CA ALA A 9 3.36 -9.34 16.87
C ALA A 9 2.83 -8.20 15.99
N HIS A 10 2.30 -8.53 14.80
CA HIS A 10 1.71 -7.54 13.91
C HIS A 10 0.42 -6.94 14.48
N LEU A 11 -0.41 -7.74 15.17
CA LEU A 11 -1.60 -7.25 15.87
C LEU A 11 -1.25 -6.25 16.99
N GLU A 12 -0.27 -6.58 17.83
CA GLU A 12 0.20 -5.69 18.91
C GLU A 12 0.84 -4.39 18.40
N GLU A 13 1.38 -4.41 17.18
CA GLU A 13 1.88 -3.23 16.49
C GLU A 13 0.71 -2.38 15.98
N LEU A 14 -0.27 -3.01 15.32
CA LEU A 14 -1.49 -2.37 14.78
C LEU A 14 -2.32 -1.68 15.86
N GLU A 15 -2.42 -2.26 17.06
CA GLU A 15 -3.14 -1.67 18.21
C GLU A 15 -2.52 -0.35 18.72
N LYS A 16 -1.28 -0.04 18.36
CA LYS A 16 -0.59 1.21 18.76
C LYS A 16 -0.75 2.34 17.74
N PHE A 17 -1.31 2.07 16.58
CA PHE A 17 -1.52 3.10 15.57
C PHE A 17 -2.71 4.00 15.97
N ALA A 18 -2.54 5.30 15.77
CA ALA A 18 -3.63 6.25 15.90
C ALA A 18 -4.60 6.10 14.71
N GLU A 19 -5.86 6.51 14.91
CA GLU A 19 -6.83 6.62 13.82
C GLU A 19 -6.25 7.49 12.68
N GLY A 20 -6.34 6.99 11.45
CA GLY A 20 -5.78 7.64 10.26
C GLY A 20 -4.30 7.35 9.97
N ALA A 21 -3.67 6.40 10.67
CA ALA A 21 -2.31 6.00 10.33
C ALA A 21 -2.27 5.16 9.05
N GLU A 22 -1.33 5.49 8.15
CA GLU A 22 -1.09 4.75 6.91
C GLU A 22 -0.06 3.63 7.16
N ILE A 23 -0.31 2.41 6.64
CA ILE A 23 0.62 1.28 6.71
C ILE A 23 0.94 0.77 5.30
N ILE A 24 2.19 0.35 5.07
CA ILE A 24 2.63 -0.22 3.79
C ILE A 24 2.22 -1.69 3.75
N GLN A 25 1.22 -2.02 2.94
CA GLN A 25 0.68 -3.39 2.82
C GLN A 25 1.28 -4.18 1.64
N GLY A 26 2.59 -4.01 1.40
CA GLY A 26 3.33 -4.69 0.33
C GLY A 26 3.22 -3.99 -1.03
N THR A 27 3.56 -4.72 -2.10
CA THR A 27 3.61 -4.21 -3.48
C THR A 27 2.56 -4.88 -4.34
N LEU A 28 1.89 -4.11 -5.21
CA LEU A 28 0.89 -4.62 -6.15
C LEU A 28 1.39 -4.50 -7.59
N GLU A 29 1.30 -5.59 -8.35
CA GLU A 29 1.59 -5.59 -9.78
C GLU A 29 0.32 -5.21 -10.57
N HIS A 30 0.45 -4.22 -11.45
CA HIS A 30 -0.63 -3.82 -12.36
C HIS A 30 -0.06 -3.47 -13.73
N GLN A 31 -0.87 -3.67 -14.78
CA GLN A 31 -0.53 -3.27 -16.14
C GLN A 31 -1.04 -1.86 -16.40
N VAL A 32 -0.21 -1.03 -17.03
CA VAL A 32 -0.53 0.33 -17.43
C VAL A 32 -0.31 0.50 -18.93
N GLU A 33 -1.15 1.30 -19.57
CA GLU A 33 -0.99 1.69 -20.97
C GLU A 33 -0.15 2.97 -21.06
N VAL A 34 0.84 2.99 -21.94
CA VAL A 34 1.82 4.08 -22.06
C VAL A 34 1.92 4.60 -23.50
N HIS A 35 2.19 5.89 -23.64
CA HIS A 35 2.26 6.63 -24.90
C HIS A 35 3.59 7.39 -25.03
N ILE A 36 3.93 7.80 -26.26
CA ILE A 36 5.13 8.61 -26.53
C ILE A 36 4.93 10.00 -25.90
N GLY A 37 5.79 10.34 -24.94
CA GLY A 37 5.76 11.60 -24.21
C GLY A 37 5.42 11.47 -22.72
N ASP A 38 5.02 10.28 -22.26
CA ASP A 38 4.68 10.05 -20.84
C ASP A 38 5.92 10.10 -19.93
N ASP A 39 5.77 10.63 -18.71
CA ASP A 39 6.86 10.63 -17.72
C ASP A 39 6.92 9.27 -16.99
N MET A 40 7.94 8.50 -17.30
CA MET A 40 8.16 7.19 -16.67
C MET A 40 8.35 7.26 -15.15
N ARG A 41 8.78 8.39 -14.59
CA ARG A 41 8.95 8.53 -13.13
C ARG A 41 7.62 8.64 -12.40
N GLU A 42 6.64 9.29 -13.03
CA GLU A 42 5.27 9.37 -12.49
C GLU A 42 4.57 8.02 -12.58
N ILE A 43 4.87 7.23 -13.62
CA ILE A 43 4.27 5.90 -13.83
C ILE A 43 4.88 4.84 -12.89
N MET A 44 6.18 4.92 -12.58
CA MET A 44 6.85 3.91 -11.75
C MET A 44 6.64 4.11 -10.25
N ASN A 45 6.49 5.34 -9.77
CA ASN A 45 6.37 5.64 -8.34
C ASN A 45 4.92 5.84 -7.91
N VAL A 46 4.05 4.92 -8.30
CA VAL A 46 2.63 5.00 -7.94
C VAL A 46 2.37 4.34 -6.59
N GLU A 47 1.84 5.11 -5.64
CA GLU A 47 1.34 4.63 -4.36
C GLU A 47 -0.19 4.65 -4.37
N ILE A 48 -0.80 3.54 -3.94
CA ILE A 48 -2.25 3.40 -3.82
C ILE A 48 -2.60 3.41 -2.34
N LEU A 49 -3.42 4.38 -1.93
CA LEU A 49 -3.97 4.43 -0.58
C LEU A 49 -5.36 3.79 -0.55
N VAL A 50 -5.55 2.86 0.38
CA VAL A 50 -6.79 2.10 0.56
C VAL A 50 -7.31 2.28 1.98
N GLU A 51 -8.60 2.55 2.10
CA GLU A 51 -9.35 2.58 3.37
C GLU A 51 -10.64 1.78 3.18
N ASP A 52 -10.97 0.87 4.12
CA ASP A 52 -12.16 0.00 4.07
C ASP A 52 -12.37 -0.70 2.71
N ASP A 53 -11.31 -1.33 2.19
CA ASP A 53 -11.28 -2.01 0.87
C ASP A 53 -11.55 -1.11 -0.34
N LYS A 54 -11.49 0.22 -0.17
CA LYS A 54 -11.70 1.19 -1.24
C LYS A 54 -10.44 2.03 -1.48
N ILE A 55 -10.13 2.24 -2.75
CA ILE A 55 -9.06 3.17 -3.14
C ILE A 55 -9.52 4.59 -2.86
N ILE A 56 -8.79 5.31 -2.02
CA ILE A 56 -9.09 6.71 -1.66
C ILE A 56 -8.13 7.72 -2.31
N ALA A 57 -6.94 7.28 -2.71
CA ALA A 57 -5.99 8.10 -3.46
C ALA A 57 -5.03 7.24 -4.31
N ILE A 58 -4.59 7.82 -5.43
CA ILE A 58 -3.46 7.34 -6.22
C ILE A 58 -2.47 8.51 -6.28
N ARG A 59 -1.24 8.30 -5.80
CA ARG A 59 -0.18 9.32 -5.70
C ARG A 59 0.98 8.88 -6.60
N SER A 60 1.63 9.83 -7.28
CA SER A 60 2.76 9.63 -8.21
C SER A 60 3.95 10.51 -7.85
#